data_AF-A0A915UUV8-F1
#
_entry.id   AF-A0A915UUV8-F1
#
_cell.length_a   1.000
_cell.length_b   1.000
_cell.length_c   1.000
_cell.angle_alpha   90.00
_cell.angle_beta   90.00
_cell.angle_gamma   90.00
#
_symmetry.space_group_name_H-M   'P 1'
#
loop_
_entity.id
_entity.type
_entity.pdbx_description
1 polymer ?
#
loop_
_entity_poly.entity_id
_entity_poly.type
_entity_poly.pdbx_seq_one_letter_code
_entity_poly.pdbx_strand_id
1 'polypeptide(L)'
;MYEQDLDGDGALETVRFTPHAEPFLQVFRGGRRLWQWGPAWLRAWKLQIADIDEDGFAEFVVGVNRSTRWYRDRQNTIHILGWTGAYGYAKWLGSRLGSPLDDFALARLRPEQPLRLITLERTRARQPFVRVYRWSGFGFTALWQSKPLPAPARLHLNGDTVVVVAHAHTYILRQPHEKVHFTLEAHHANTTEAIPLGSGR
;
A
#
# COMPACT_ATOMS: atom_id res chain seq x y z
N MET A 1 -3.36 15.42 -2.09
CA MET A 1 -4.06 15.18 -3.39
C MET A 1 -3.01 14.61 -4.32
N TYR A 2 -3.38 13.81 -5.31
CA TYR A 2 -2.42 13.19 -6.24
C TYR A 2 -2.67 13.72 -7.65
N GLU A 3 -1.62 13.89 -8.43
CA GLU A 3 -1.70 14.28 -9.85
C GLU A 3 -0.88 13.30 -10.67
N GLN A 4 -1.55 12.57 -11.57
CA GLN A 4 -0.92 11.61 -12.48
C GLN A 4 -1.85 11.31 -13.64
N ASP A 5 -1.28 10.83 -14.75
CA ASP A 5 -2.01 10.22 -15.84
C ASP A 5 -2.47 8.83 -15.39
N LEU A 6 -3.78 8.66 -15.18
CA LEU A 6 -4.37 7.42 -14.68
C LEU A 6 -4.74 6.45 -15.78
N ASP A 7 -5.10 6.98 -16.95
CA ASP A 7 -5.66 6.21 -18.08
C ASP A 7 -4.74 6.17 -19.31
N GLY A 8 -3.52 6.68 -19.20
CA GLY A 8 -2.49 6.61 -20.23
C GLY A 8 -2.75 7.51 -21.45
N ASP A 9 -3.69 8.45 -21.35
CA ASP A 9 -4.04 9.35 -22.46
C ASP A 9 -3.11 10.58 -22.57
N GLY A 10 -2.15 10.71 -21.66
CA GLY A 10 -1.19 11.80 -21.57
C GLY A 10 -1.71 13.04 -20.84
N ALA A 11 -2.97 13.07 -20.43
CA ALA A 11 -3.52 14.12 -19.58
C ALA A 11 -3.41 13.73 -18.10
N LEU A 12 -3.19 14.73 -17.24
CA LEU A 12 -3.13 14.48 -15.80
C LEU A 12 -4.53 14.57 -15.17
N GLU A 13 -4.85 13.60 -14.31
CA GLU A 13 -5.99 13.65 -13.42
C GLU A 13 -5.57 14.08 -12.02
N THR A 14 -6.45 14.83 -11.35
CA THR A 14 -6.34 15.07 -9.92
C THR A 14 -7.17 14.05 -9.15
N VAL A 15 -6.52 13.30 -8.26
CA VAL A 15 -7.16 12.39 -7.34
C VAL A 15 -7.24 13.01 -5.95
N ARG A 16 -8.46 13.16 -5.45
CA ARG A 16 -8.73 13.59 -4.08
C ARG A 16 -9.10 12.39 -3.24
N PHE A 17 -8.32 12.16 -2.19
CA PHE A 17 -8.58 11.18 -1.16
C PHE A 17 -8.88 11.86 0.17
N THR A 18 -10.03 11.57 0.75
CA THR A 18 -10.45 12.10 2.06
C THR A 18 -10.73 10.91 2.99
N PRO A 19 -9.79 10.54 3.88
CA PRO A 19 -9.98 9.42 4.80
C PRO A 19 -11.30 9.50 5.57
N HIS A 20 -11.97 8.37 5.72
CA HIS A 20 -13.23 8.20 6.46
C HIS A 20 -14.44 9.03 5.96
N ALA A 21 -14.33 9.74 4.83
CA ALA A 21 -15.42 10.50 4.25
C ALA A 21 -16.30 9.65 3.30
N GLU A 22 -17.38 10.26 2.81
CA GLU A 22 -18.20 9.75 1.71
C GLU A 22 -18.51 10.89 0.72
N PRO A 23 -18.10 10.76 -0.56
CA PRO A 23 -17.14 9.80 -1.08
C PRO A 23 -15.73 10.08 -0.52
N PHE A 24 -14.94 9.04 -0.26
CA PHE A 24 -13.53 9.22 0.11
C PHE A 24 -12.57 9.29 -1.08
N LEU A 25 -13.00 8.90 -2.30
CA LEU A 25 -12.17 8.90 -3.50
C LEU A 25 -12.87 9.64 -4.64
N GLN A 26 -12.20 10.61 -5.24
CA GLN A 26 -12.75 11.43 -6.33
C GLN A 26 -11.66 11.71 -7.37
N VAL A 27 -12.03 11.68 -8.65
CA VAL A 27 -11.14 11.95 -9.79
C VAL A 27 -11.65 13.16 -10.54
N PHE A 28 -10.75 14.07 -10.90
CA PHE A 28 -11.05 15.32 -11.59
C PHE A 28 -10.10 15.52 -12.78
N ARG A 29 -10.57 16.22 -13.82
CA ARG A 29 -9.75 16.76 -14.91
C ARG A 29 -10.22 18.17 -15.23
N GLY A 30 -9.32 19.14 -15.26
CA GLY A 30 -9.66 20.55 -15.51
C GLY A 30 -10.73 21.13 -14.57
N GLY A 31 -10.74 20.70 -13.30
CA GLY A 31 -11.74 21.11 -12.30
C GLY A 31 -13.10 20.39 -12.38
N ARG A 32 -13.38 19.64 -13.46
CA ARG A 32 -14.58 18.81 -13.57
C ARG A 32 -14.36 17.47 -12.89
N ARG A 33 -15.28 17.07 -11.99
CA ARG A 33 -15.27 15.73 -11.40
C ARG A 33 -15.71 14.71 -12.45
N LEU A 34 -14.82 13.76 -12.76
CA LEU A 34 -15.09 12.68 -13.71
C LEU A 34 -15.73 11.49 -13.01
N TRP A 35 -15.22 11.13 -11.83
CA TRP A 35 -15.67 9.94 -11.11
C TRP A 35 -15.53 10.10 -9.59
N GLN A 36 -16.30 9.31 -8.85
CA GLN A 36 -16.19 9.21 -7.39
C GLN A 36 -16.59 7.83 -6.89
N TRP A 37 -15.99 7.42 -5.77
CA TRP A 37 -16.34 6.22 -5.05
C TRP A 37 -15.97 6.34 -3.57
N GLY A 38 -16.51 5.43 -2.78
CA GLY A 38 -16.04 5.24 -1.41
C GLY A 38 -17.11 5.57 -0.38
N PRO A 39 -18.00 4.63 -0.07
CA PRO A 39 -18.96 4.81 1.01
C PRO A 39 -18.27 4.86 2.38
N ALA A 40 -18.78 5.69 3.29
CA ALA A 40 -18.14 5.97 4.60
C ALA A 40 -18.01 4.71 5.46
N TRP A 41 -18.92 3.75 5.31
CA TRP A 41 -18.89 2.51 6.09
C TRP A 41 -17.66 1.65 5.81
N LEU A 42 -16.93 1.85 4.72
CA LEU A 42 -15.62 1.21 4.50
C LEU A 42 -14.50 1.82 5.34
N ARG A 43 -14.68 3.05 5.87
CA ARG A 43 -13.68 3.78 6.66
C ARG A 43 -12.29 3.73 6.01
N ALA A 44 -12.19 4.17 4.76
CA ALA A 44 -10.91 4.24 4.07
C ALA A 44 -9.90 5.08 4.87
N TRP A 45 -8.67 4.60 4.99
CA TRP A 45 -7.65 5.19 5.85
C TRP A 45 -6.31 5.42 5.15
N LYS A 46 -6.09 4.78 3.99
CA LYS A 46 -4.88 4.99 3.17
C LYS A 46 -5.20 4.78 1.69
N LEU A 47 -4.52 5.53 0.83
CA LEU A 47 -4.52 5.36 -0.61
C LEU A 47 -3.08 5.31 -1.10
N GLN A 48 -2.81 4.41 -2.03
CA GLN A 48 -1.69 4.50 -2.96
C GLN A 48 -2.21 4.30 -4.38
N ILE A 49 -1.53 4.90 -5.34
CA ILE A 49 -1.92 4.86 -6.75
C ILE A 49 -0.71 4.35 -7.54
N ALA A 50 -0.88 3.24 -8.23
CA ALA A 50 0.19 2.62 -9.01
C ALA A 50 -0.40 1.57 -9.96
N ASP A 51 0.30 1.35 -11.07
CA ASP A 51 0.08 0.22 -11.98
C ASP A 51 0.59 -1.07 -11.30
N ILE A 52 -0.33 -1.83 -10.69
CA ILE A 52 -0.02 -2.99 -9.86
C ILE A 52 0.14 -4.28 -10.68
N ASP A 53 -0.47 -4.33 -11.85
CA ASP A 53 -0.45 -5.49 -12.74
C ASP A 53 0.34 -5.30 -14.03
N GLU A 54 0.97 -4.14 -14.17
CA GLU A 54 1.87 -3.76 -15.27
C GLU A 54 1.16 -3.74 -16.63
N ASP A 55 -0.11 -3.34 -16.62
CA ASP A 55 -0.95 -3.21 -17.82
C ASP A 55 -0.87 -1.80 -18.45
N GLY A 56 -0.13 -0.88 -17.83
CA GLY A 56 0.07 0.50 -18.27
C GLY A 56 -0.94 1.49 -17.68
N PHE A 57 -1.92 1.02 -16.90
CA PHE A 57 -2.93 1.85 -16.26
C PHE A 57 -2.76 1.82 -14.74
N ALA A 58 -3.08 2.92 -14.06
CA ALA A 58 -2.90 2.99 -12.62
C ALA A 58 -4.14 2.52 -11.86
N GLU A 59 -3.94 1.71 -10.81
CA GLU A 59 -5.00 1.35 -9.86
C GLU A 59 -5.00 2.22 -8.61
N PHE A 60 -6.18 2.36 -8.02
CA PHE A 60 -6.34 2.81 -6.65
C PHE A 60 -6.23 1.63 -5.68
N VAL A 61 -5.19 1.63 -4.85
CA VAL A 61 -4.98 0.65 -3.78
C VAL A 61 -5.37 1.28 -2.44
N VAL A 62 -6.55 0.92 -1.96
CA VAL A 62 -7.22 1.57 -0.83
C VAL A 62 -7.18 0.66 0.40
N GLY A 63 -6.59 1.16 1.48
CA GLY A 63 -6.75 0.60 2.81
C GLY A 63 -8.13 0.95 3.36
N VAL A 64 -8.93 -0.06 3.69
CA VAL A 64 -10.26 0.09 4.31
C VAL A 64 -10.30 -0.61 5.66
N ASN A 65 -11.20 -0.19 6.55
CA ASN A 65 -11.43 -0.83 7.84
C ASN A 65 -12.90 -1.23 7.93
N ARG A 66 -13.21 -2.51 7.70
CA ARG A 66 -14.60 -2.99 7.59
C ARG A 66 -14.79 -4.30 8.33
N SER A 67 -16.03 -4.59 8.68
CA SER A 67 -16.48 -5.94 9.00
C SER A 67 -16.93 -6.65 7.72
N THR A 68 -17.01 -7.98 7.78
CA THR A 68 -17.57 -8.83 6.73
C THR A 68 -18.63 -9.75 7.34
N ARG A 69 -19.43 -10.43 6.52
CA ARG A 69 -20.39 -11.42 7.02
C ARG A 69 -19.73 -12.50 7.89
N TRP A 70 -18.48 -12.85 7.56
CA TRP A 70 -17.69 -13.90 8.21
C TRP A 70 -16.86 -13.40 9.39
N TYR A 71 -16.53 -12.10 9.43
CA TYR A 71 -15.76 -11.46 10.49
C TYR A 71 -16.49 -10.21 10.97
N ARG A 72 -17.21 -10.34 12.09
CA ARG A 72 -18.03 -9.26 12.66
C ARG A 72 -17.18 -8.13 13.24
N ASP A 73 -15.99 -8.45 13.74
CA ASP A 73 -15.02 -7.45 14.15
C ASP A 73 -14.43 -6.75 12.93
N ARG A 74 -14.29 -5.42 13.02
CA ARG A 74 -13.68 -4.64 11.93
C ARG A 74 -12.21 -4.98 11.82
N GLN A 75 -11.75 -5.13 10.60
CA GLN A 75 -10.36 -5.41 10.28
C GLN A 75 -9.92 -4.56 9.09
N ASN A 76 -8.62 -4.26 9.05
CA ASN A 76 -8.04 -3.62 7.89
C ASN A 76 -7.93 -4.62 6.74
N THR A 77 -8.38 -4.21 5.56
CA THR A 77 -8.21 -4.93 4.29
C THR A 77 -7.80 -3.95 3.21
N ILE A 78 -7.37 -4.47 2.06
CA ILE A 78 -7.02 -3.67 0.90
C ILE A 78 -8.07 -3.93 -0.18
N HIS A 79 -8.53 -2.86 -0.82
CA HIS A 79 -9.33 -2.92 -2.04
C HIS A 79 -8.51 -2.33 -3.19
N ILE A 80 -8.64 -2.91 -4.38
CA ILE A 80 -8.00 -2.46 -5.62
C ILE A 80 -9.09 -2.13 -6.62
N LEU A 81 -9.03 -0.92 -7.14
CA LEU A 81 -9.97 -0.41 -8.13
C LEU A 81 -9.19 0.05 -9.35
N GLY A 82 -9.62 -0.38 -10.52
CA GLY A 82 -9.18 0.22 -11.79
C GLY A 82 -10.12 1.35 -12.20
N TRP A 83 -9.69 2.14 -13.18
CA TRP A 83 -10.47 3.22 -13.76
C TRP A 83 -10.23 3.31 -15.27
N THR A 84 -11.29 3.52 -16.05
CA THR A 84 -11.26 3.47 -17.51
C THR A 84 -11.26 4.85 -18.18
N GLY A 85 -10.98 5.93 -17.43
CA GLY A 85 -11.24 7.31 -17.88
C GLY A 85 -12.69 7.76 -17.67
N ALA A 86 -13.64 6.82 -17.59
CA ALA A 86 -15.07 7.10 -17.45
C ALA A 86 -15.70 6.51 -16.19
N TYR A 87 -15.38 5.25 -15.85
CA TYR A 87 -15.94 4.57 -14.67
C TYR A 87 -14.89 3.75 -13.95
N GLY A 88 -14.99 3.71 -12.63
CA GLY A 88 -14.18 2.81 -11.81
C GLY A 88 -14.82 1.44 -11.68
N TYR A 89 -13.97 0.42 -11.57
CA TYR A 89 -14.39 -0.96 -11.40
C TYR A 89 -13.51 -1.65 -10.35
N ALA A 90 -14.05 -2.68 -9.71
CA ALA A 90 -13.29 -3.44 -8.73
C ALA A 90 -12.39 -4.47 -9.41
N LYS A 91 -11.06 -4.32 -9.30
CA LYS A 91 -10.12 -5.41 -9.62
C LYS A 91 -10.10 -6.44 -8.48
N TRP A 92 -10.11 -5.99 -7.23
CA TRP A 92 -10.17 -6.89 -6.06
C TRP A 92 -10.69 -6.18 -4.81
N LEU A 93 -11.81 -6.63 -4.24
CA LEU A 93 -12.40 -6.03 -3.02
C LEU A 93 -12.04 -6.72 -1.72
N GLY A 94 -10.91 -7.43 -1.71
CA GLY A 94 -10.27 -7.95 -0.50
C GLY A 94 -11.10 -8.91 0.36
N SER A 95 -10.60 -10.13 0.54
CA SER A 95 -10.76 -10.80 1.83
C SER A 95 -9.58 -10.42 2.74
N ARG A 96 -9.51 -10.99 3.95
CA ARG A 96 -8.34 -10.82 4.81
C ARG A 96 -7.10 -11.31 4.05
N LEU A 97 -5.98 -10.57 4.11
CA LEU A 97 -4.67 -11.07 3.69
C LEU A 97 -4.23 -12.23 4.60
N GLY A 98 -2.95 -12.62 4.58
CA GLY A 98 -2.45 -13.74 5.39
C GLY A 98 -2.63 -13.56 6.91
N SER A 99 -2.65 -12.32 7.42
CA SER A 99 -2.82 -12.00 8.84
C SER A 99 -3.48 -10.63 9.03
N PRO A 100 -3.97 -10.27 10.24
CA PRO A 100 -4.46 -8.92 10.50
C PRO A 100 -3.45 -7.85 10.07
N LEU A 101 -3.92 -6.94 9.23
CA LEU A 101 -3.15 -5.86 8.61
C LEU A 101 -3.12 -4.62 9.51
N ASP A 102 -1.96 -4.01 9.65
CA ASP A 102 -1.77 -2.72 10.32
C ASP A 102 -1.49 -1.60 9.33
N ASP A 103 -0.61 -1.84 8.37
CA ASP A 103 -0.24 -0.87 7.34
C ASP A 103 0.25 -1.56 6.05
N PHE A 104 0.32 -0.82 4.94
CA PHE A 104 0.89 -1.32 3.69
C PHE A 104 1.59 -0.23 2.87
N ALA A 105 2.45 -0.66 1.95
CA ALA A 105 2.97 0.17 0.87
C ALA A 105 3.20 -0.64 -0.39
N LEU A 106 3.22 0.05 -1.52
CA LEU A 106 3.65 -0.43 -2.80
C LEU A 106 5.03 0.14 -3.08
N ALA A 107 5.97 -0.71 -3.46
CA ALA A 107 7.31 -0.28 -3.83
C ALA A 107 7.93 -1.23 -4.85
N ARG A 108 8.72 -0.68 -5.77
CA ARG A 108 9.68 -1.45 -6.56
C ARG A 108 10.95 -1.54 -5.73
N LEU A 109 11.26 -2.73 -5.20
CA LEU A 109 12.44 -2.90 -4.35
C LEU A 109 13.76 -2.78 -5.14
N ARG A 110 13.69 -2.84 -6.49
CA ARG A 110 14.75 -2.49 -7.44
C ARG A 110 14.13 -1.91 -8.74
N PRO A 111 14.86 -1.09 -9.52
CA PRO A 111 14.33 -0.41 -10.71
C PRO A 111 13.68 -1.34 -11.75
N GLU A 112 14.20 -2.56 -11.93
CA GLU A 112 13.74 -3.53 -12.94
C GLU A 112 12.78 -4.60 -12.38
N GLN A 113 12.33 -4.45 -11.13
CA GLN A 113 11.45 -5.43 -10.53
C GLN A 113 9.99 -5.01 -10.58
N PRO A 114 9.07 -5.98 -10.64
CA PRO A 114 7.67 -5.65 -10.58
C PRO A 114 7.32 -5.02 -9.24
N LEU A 115 6.25 -4.21 -9.23
CA LEU A 115 5.75 -3.62 -8.00
C LEU A 115 5.43 -4.72 -6.97
N ARG A 116 5.67 -4.42 -5.69
CA ARG A 116 5.36 -5.33 -4.58
C ARG A 116 4.39 -4.66 -3.64
N LEU A 117 3.50 -5.47 -3.07
CA LEU A 117 2.76 -5.07 -1.87
C LEU A 117 3.58 -5.50 -0.64
N ILE A 118 4.00 -4.52 0.15
CA ILE A 118 4.65 -4.73 1.44
C ILE A 118 3.63 -4.41 2.51
N THR A 119 3.43 -5.33 3.45
CA THR A 119 2.51 -5.15 4.56
C THR A 119 3.22 -5.20 5.89
N LEU A 120 2.71 -4.44 6.85
CA LEU A 120 2.93 -4.64 8.26
C LEU A 120 1.72 -5.41 8.81
N GLU A 121 1.95 -6.66 9.22
CA GLU A 121 0.91 -7.57 9.73
C GLU A 121 1.21 -7.97 11.18
N ARG A 122 0.22 -8.53 11.87
CA ARG A 122 0.37 -9.01 13.25
C ARG A 122 0.14 -10.51 13.40
N THR A 123 0.99 -11.14 14.22
CA THR A 123 0.77 -12.52 14.66
C THR A 123 -0.44 -12.60 15.61
N ARG A 124 -0.86 -13.82 15.97
CA ARG A 124 -1.88 -14.03 17.01
C ARG A 124 -1.47 -13.42 18.36
N ALA A 125 -0.18 -13.41 18.67
CA ALA A 125 0.40 -12.78 19.86
C ALA A 125 0.57 -11.25 19.70
N ARG A 126 0.00 -10.65 18.65
CA ARG A 126 0.04 -9.21 18.33
C ARG A 126 1.43 -8.62 18.08
N GLN A 127 2.43 -9.46 17.85
CA GLN A 127 3.76 -9.00 17.43
C GLN A 127 3.71 -8.63 15.95
N PRO A 128 4.21 -7.44 15.56
CA PRO A 128 4.20 -7.02 14.16
C PRO A 128 5.29 -7.75 13.37
N PHE A 129 5.08 -7.92 12.08
CA PHE A 129 6.07 -8.46 11.14
C PHE A 129 5.80 -7.92 9.74
N VAL A 130 6.83 -7.92 8.89
CA VAL A 130 6.74 -7.47 7.51
C VAL A 130 6.45 -8.66 6.61
N ARG A 131 5.58 -8.48 5.61
CA ARG A 131 5.36 -9.47 4.57
C ARG A 131 5.42 -8.82 3.19
N VAL A 132 5.94 -9.56 2.22
CA VAL A 132 6.04 -9.12 0.81
C VAL A 132 5.15 -10.01 -0.02
N TYR A 133 4.34 -9.40 -0.87
CA TYR A 133 3.46 -10.07 -1.82
C TYR A 133 3.74 -9.61 -3.25
N ARG A 134 3.45 -10.50 -4.20
CA ARG A 134 3.23 -10.14 -5.61
C ARG A 134 1.74 -10.16 -5.93
N TRP A 135 1.34 -9.32 -6.87
CA TRP A 135 0.05 -9.46 -7.54
C TRP A 135 0.01 -10.77 -8.34
N SER A 136 -1.16 -11.41 -8.39
CA SER A 136 -1.37 -12.66 -9.13
C SER A 136 -2.69 -12.69 -9.91
N GLY A 137 -3.15 -11.53 -10.41
CA GLY A 137 -4.36 -11.38 -11.23
C GLY A 137 -5.67 -11.32 -10.43
N PHE A 138 -5.78 -12.09 -9.34
CA PHE A 138 -6.94 -12.04 -8.43
C PHE A 138 -6.51 -12.06 -6.96
N GLY A 139 -5.85 -10.98 -6.53
CA GLY A 139 -5.29 -10.85 -5.19
C GLY A 139 -3.79 -11.11 -5.17
N PHE A 140 -3.29 -11.59 -4.03
CA PHE A 140 -1.87 -11.55 -3.72
C PHE A 140 -1.31 -12.91 -3.33
N THR A 141 -0.11 -13.22 -3.86
CA THR A 141 0.70 -14.37 -3.44
C THR A 141 1.83 -13.90 -2.54
N ALA A 142 1.92 -14.45 -1.32
CA ALA A 142 3.00 -14.14 -0.40
C ALA A 142 4.33 -14.69 -0.94
N LEU A 143 5.36 -13.84 -0.95
CA LEU A 143 6.72 -14.21 -1.36
C LEU A 143 7.64 -14.42 -0.15
N TRP A 144 7.47 -13.60 0.88
CA TRP A 144 8.37 -13.59 2.03
C TRP A 144 7.71 -12.97 3.27
N GLN A 145 8.20 -13.35 4.45
CA GLN A 145 7.87 -12.71 5.73
C GLN A 145 9.11 -12.56 6.61
N SER A 146 9.16 -11.49 7.40
CA SER A 146 10.19 -11.30 8.42
C SER A 146 9.93 -12.18 9.65
N LYS A 147 10.93 -12.28 10.52
CA LYS A 147 10.66 -12.65 11.93
C LYS A 147 9.78 -11.56 12.58
N PRO A 148 9.01 -11.89 13.62
CA PRO A 148 8.32 -10.90 14.41
C PRO A 148 9.28 -9.84 14.96
N LEU A 149 8.86 -8.59 14.91
CA LEU A 149 9.55 -7.43 15.44
C LEU A 149 9.28 -7.33 16.95
N PRO A 150 10.25 -6.81 17.73
CA PRO A 150 10.19 -6.83 19.19
C PRO A 150 9.22 -5.79 19.78
N ALA A 151 8.73 -4.84 18.99
CA ALA A 151 7.90 -3.72 19.43
C ALA A 151 6.89 -3.31 18.36
N PRO A 152 5.84 -2.55 18.69
CA PRO A 152 4.97 -1.91 17.71
C PRO A 152 5.79 -1.17 16.65
N ALA A 153 5.40 -1.33 15.39
CA ALA A 153 6.16 -0.84 14.25
C ALA A 153 5.32 0.05 13.35
N ARG A 154 5.99 0.85 12.52
CA ARG A 154 5.40 1.65 11.45
C ARG A 154 6.14 1.41 10.15
N LEU A 155 5.42 1.47 9.05
CA LEU A 155 5.96 1.31 7.71
C LEU A 155 6.01 2.67 7.01
N HIS A 156 7.15 2.97 6.42
CA HIS A 156 7.43 4.22 5.72
C HIS A 156 8.03 3.94 4.34
N LEU A 157 7.73 4.79 3.37
CA LEU A 157 8.46 4.87 2.12
C LEU A 157 9.37 6.09 2.15
N ASN A 158 10.64 5.91 1.78
CA ASN A 158 11.56 7.00 1.47
C ASN A 158 12.07 6.80 0.04
N GLY A 159 11.43 7.49 -0.91
CA GLY A 159 11.49 7.09 -2.32
C GLY A 159 11.03 5.64 -2.47
N ASP A 160 11.83 4.83 -3.15
CA ASP A 160 11.57 3.39 -3.31
C ASP A 160 12.05 2.53 -2.11
N THR A 161 12.68 3.16 -1.12
CA THR A 161 13.19 2.44 0.05
C THR A 161 12.08 2.22 1.06
N VAL A 162 11.81 0.95 1.37
CA VAL A 162 10.85 0.58 2.42
C VAL A 162 11.56 0.55 3.77
N VAL A 163 11.14 1.44 4.66
CA VAL A 163 11.69 1.63 6.00
C VAL A 163 10.66 1.19 7.04
N VAL A 164 11.08 0.39 8.01
CA VAL A 164 10.23 -0.04 9.12
C VAL A 164 10.83 0.43 10.43
N VAL A 165 10.08 1.21 11.20
CA VAL A 165 10.54 1.75 12.48
C VAL A 165 9.82 1.02 13.60
N ALA A 166 10.55 0.31 14.45
CA ALA A 166 10.03 -0.36 15.64
C ALA A 166 10.77 0.14 16.89
N HIS A 167 10.08 0.96 17.70
CA HIS A 167 10.68 1.68 18.82
C HIS A 167 11.91 2.52 18.38
N ALA A 168 13.09 2.25 18.95
CA ALA A 168 14.36 2.93 18.63
C ALA A 168 15.13 2.29 17.46
N HIS A 169 14.59 1.22 16.85
CA HIS A 169 15.25 0.52 15.75
C HIS A 169 14.60 0.89 14.42
N THR A 170 15.44 1.19 13.45
CA THR A 170 15.03 1.35 12.05
C THR A 170 15.50 0.14 11.28
N TYR A 171 14.64 -0.39 10.41
CA TYR A 171 14.94 -1.51 9.54
C TYR A 171 14.71 -1.11 8.08
N ILE A 172 15.52 -1.64 7.18
CA ILE A 172 15.35 -1.47 5.73
C ILE A 172 15.02 -2.83 5.13
N LEU A 173 13.91 -2.89 4.40
CA LEU A 173 13.59 -4.06 3.59
C LEU A 173 14.41 -4.01 2.31
N ARG A 174 15.20 -5.06 2.08
CA ARG A 174 16.00 -5.23 0.86
C ARG A 174 15.66 -6.53 0.18
N GLN A 175 15.94 -6.57 -1.11
CA GLN A 175 16.00 -7.80 -1.88
C GLN A 175 17.42 -7.93 -2.47
N PRO A 176 18.36 -8.64 -1.82
CA PRO A 176 19.68 -8.90 -2.40
C PRO A 176 19.55 -9.75 -3.69
N HIS A 177 20.34 -9.38 -4.71
CA HIS A 177 20.52 -9.90 -6.10
C HIS A 177 19.58 -10.99 -6.68
N GLU A 178 19.18 -12.02 -5.93
CA GLU A 178 18.32 -13.12 -6.37
C GLU A 178 16.81 -12.84 -6.22
N LYS A 179 16.00 -13.50 -7.07
CA LYS A 179 14.58 -13.15 -7.28
C LYS A 179 13.65 -13.44 -6.08
N VAL A 180 14.11 -14.06 -4.99
CA VAL A 180 13.25 -14.44 -3.85
C VAL A 180 13.87 -14.22 -2.47
N HIS A 181 15.13 -13.77 -2.37
CA HIS A 181 15.75 -13.50 -1.07
C HIS A 181 15.44 -12.07 -0.63
N PHE A 182 14.69 -11.93 0.45
CA PHE A 182 14.43 -10.64 1.10
C PHE A 182 15.04 -10.63 2.49
N THR A 183 15.52 -9.46 2.90
CA THR A 183 16.09 -9.22 4.22
C THR A 183 15.46 -7.98 4.82
N LEU A 184 15.23 -8.00 6.13
CA LEU A 184 14.86 -6.83 6.91
C LEU A 184 16.01 -6.55 7.86
N GLU A 185 16.84 -5.59 7.49
CA GLU A 185 18.14 -5.35 8.12
C GLU A 185 18.03 -4.16 9.05
N ALA A 186 18.56 -4.27 10.27
CA ALA A 186 18.66 -3.14 11.18
C ALA A 186 19.61 -2.09 10.57
N HIS A 187 19.11 -0.87 10.44
CA HIS A 187 19.93 0.26 10.04
C HIS A 187 20.72 0.75 11.25
N HIS A 188 21.97 0.33 11.34
CA HIS A 188 22.93 0.90 12.28
C HIS A 188 23.40 2.24 11.71
N ALA A 189 22.77 3.33 12.13
CA ALA A 189 23.27 4.66 11.82
C ALA A 189 24.62 4.84 12.54
N ASN A 190 25.73 4.65 11.82
CA ASN A 190 26.96 5.32 12.21
C ASN A 190 26.74 6.83 12.02
N THR A 191 27.13 7.60 13.02
CA THR A 191 26.87 9.04 13.18
C THR A 191 26.99 9.83 11.87
N THR A 192 25.96 10.64 11.59
CA THR A 192 25.89 11.71 10.55
C THR A 192 25.30 11.39 9.17
N GLU A 193 24.32 10.49 9.05
CA GLU A 193 23.34 10.61 7.96
C GLU A 193 21.93 10.39 8.51
N ALA A 194 21.26 11.50 8.84
CA ALA A 194 19.84 11.47 9.11
C ALA A 194 19.12 11.13 7.81
N ILE A 195 18.51 9.95 7.72
CA ILE A 195 17.57 9.63 6.65
C ILE A 195 16.41 10.62 6.78
N PRO A 196 16.23 11.59 5.86
CA PRO A 196 15.14 12.54 5.98
C PRO A 196 13.84 11.76 5.76
N LEU A 197 13.01 11.69 6.80
CA LEU A 197 11.62 11.27 6.63
C LEU A 197 10.93 12.37 5.84
N GLY A 198 10.81 12.17 4.52
CA GLY A 198 10.08 13.07 3.64
C GLY A 198 8.66 13.24 4.14
N SER A 199 8.30 14.49 4.48
CA SER A 199 6.91 14.87 4.71
C SER A 199 6.21 14.94 3.36
N GLY A 200 5.72 13.79 2.89
CA GLY A 200 4.86 13.72 1.71
C GLY A 200 3.61 14.57 1.91
N ARG A 201 3.44 15.59 1.07
CA ARG A 201 2.22 16.38 0.88
C ARG A 201 1.27 15.67 -0.08
#